data_AF-A0A975S6Q1-F1
#
_entry.id   AF-A0A975S6Q1-F1
#
_cell.length_a   1.000
_cell.length_b   1.000
_cell.length_c   1.000
_cell.angle_alpha   90.00
_cell.angle_beta   90.00
_cell.angle_gamma   90.00
#
_symmetry.space_group_name_H-M   'P 1'
#
loop_
_entity.id
_entity.type
_entity.pdbx_description
1 polymer ?
#
loop_
_entity_poly.entity_id
_entity_poly.type
_entity_poly.pdbx_seq_one_letter_code
_entity_poly.pdbx_strand_id
1 'polypeptide(L)'
;MKKIIAPVVLAAALALTGCGGEEAPAAGGVENKVAETPQIPDLDGDWKQSNATNKESYQQATIAGDTITIEWVSDGGDTTSIYWVGSYEAPTDGNEPHTWASQRDTEATDFALLASSDETKEFTYEEKTISYKVSLMGTTTTVELEK
;
A
#
# COMPACT_ATOMS: atom_id res chain seq x y z
N MET A 1 -52.88 12.23 4.71
CA MET A 1 -52.91 13.29 5.75
C MET A 1 -51.47 13.49 6.22
N LYS A 2 -50.73 14.60 6.16
CA LYS A 2 -50.76 15.98 5.62
C LYS A 2 -49.31 16.17 5.05
N LYS A 3 -49.03 16.54 3.80
CA LYS A 3 -49.14 17.82 3.07
C LYS A 3 -48.02 18.88 3.38
N ILE A 4 -47.11 19.04 2.39
CA ILE A 4 -46.48 20.28 1.78
C ILE A 4 -45.47 21.06 2.68
N ILE A 5 -44.43 21.84 2.29
CA ILE A 5 -44.05 22.70 1.13
C ILE A 5 -42.52 22.93 1.08
N ALA A 6 -41.99 23.17 -0.13
CA ALA A 6 -40.61 23.51 -0.50
C ALA A 6 -40.30 25.05 -0.44
N PRO A 7 -39.34 25.65 -1.19
CA PRO A 7 -38.19 26.42 -0.69
C PRO A 7 -38.27 27.95 -0.96
N VAL A 8 -37.29 28.74 -0.46
CA VAL A 8 -37.13 30.16 -0.83
C VAL A 8 -35.65 30.49 -1.11
N VAL A 9 -35.44 31.06 -2.29
CA VAL A 9 -34.24 31.69 -2.86
C VAL A 9 -34.28 33.20 -2.58
N LEU A 10 -33.16 33.89 -2.32
CA LEU A 10 -32.98 35.29 -2.81
C LEU A 10 -31.53 35.87 -2.77
N ALA A 11 -31.08 36.32 -3.95
CA ALA A 11 -30.29 37.50 -4.33
C ALA A 11 -28.81 37.75 -3.89
N ALA A 12 -27.91 37.56 -4.88
CA ALA A 12 -27.09 38.56 -5.59
C ALA A 12 -26.56 39.84 -4.90
N ALA A 13 -25.24 40.07 -5.09
CA ALA A 13 -24.66 41.40 -5.28
C ALA A 13 -23.48 41.35 -6.28
N LEU A 14 -23.58 42.15 -7.34
CA LEU A 14 -22.56 42.44 -8.35
C LEU A 14 -21.68 43.61 -7.88
N ALA A 15 -20.38 43.56 -8.16
CA ALA A 15 -19.53 44.75 -8.27
C ALA A 15 -18.67 44.66 -9.55
N LEU A 16 -18.84 45.66 -10.41
CA LEU A 16 -18.09 45.91 -11.64
C LEU A 16 -16.89 46.81 -11.34
N THR A 17 -15.74 46.59 -11.97
CA THR A 17 -15.00 47.53 -12.86
C THR A 17 -13.50 47.20 -12.93
N GLY A 18 -12.93 47.33 -14.14
CA GLY A 18 -11.49 47.27 -14.38
C GLY A 18 -11.15 46.89 -15.83
N CYS A 19 -11.27 47.85 -16.74
CA CYS A 19 -10.89 47.73 -18.15
C CYS A 19 -9.43 48.19 -18.34
N GLY A 20 -8.64 47.48 -19.15
CA GLY A 20 -7.28 47.89 -19.51
C GLY A 20 -6.67 47.05 -20.64
N GLY A 21 -7.00 47.42 -21.89
CA GLY A 21 -6.11 47.54 -23.06
C GLY A 21 -5.27 46.36 -23.61
N GLU A 22 -5.53 46.09 -24.90
CA GLU A 22 -4.59 45.84 -26.03
C GLU A 22 -4.27 44.38 -26.46
N GLU A 23 -4.62 44.06 -27.72
CA GLU A 23 -4.32 42.82 -28.45
C GLU A 23 -2.91 42.84 -29.09
N ALA A 24 -2.16 41.72 -29.01
CA ALA A 24 -1.54 40.95 -30.13
C ALA A 24 -0.52 39.90 -29.55
N PRO A 25 0.06 38.93 -30.31
CA PRO A 25 -0.14 37.51 -30.05
C PRO A 25 1.14 36.72 -29.65
N ALA A 26 0.95 35.42 -29.40
CA ALA A 26 1.94 34.34 -29.30
C ALA A 26 2.76 34.20 -28.01
N ALA A 27 2.64 33.03 -27.37
CA ALA A 27 3.75 32.08 -27.14
C ALA A 27 3.24 30.95 -26.23
N GLY A 28 3.60 29.72 -26.56
CA GLY A 28 3.15 28.52 -25.87
C GLY A 28 3.38 28.59 -24.36
N GLY A 29 2.31 28.30 -23.61
CA GLY A 29 2.43 27.92 -22.21
C GLY A 29 3.15 26.57 -22.17
N VAL A 30 4.46 26.61 -21.99
CA VAL A 30 5.19 25.46 -21.49
C VAL A 30 4.76 25.35 -20.03
N GLU A 31 3.80 24.47 -19.75
CA GLU A 31 3.54 24.03 -18.39
C GLU A 31 4.83 23.40 -17.90
N ASN A 32 5.60 24.17 -17.11
CA ASN A 32 6.70 23.64 -16.33
C ASN A 32 6.09 22.68 -15.30
N LYS A 33 5.89 21.42 -15.72
CA LYS A 33 5.65 20.29 -14.83
C LYS A 33 6.97 20.08 -14.07
N VAL A 34 7.10 20.77 -12.94
CA VAL A 34 8.14 20.49 -11.96
C VAL A 34 7.97 19.02 -11.61
N ALA A 35 8.97 18.20 -11.97
CA ALA A 35 9.00 16.80 -11.58
C ALA A 35 9.11 16.76 -10.05
N GLU A 36 8.04 16.34 -9.39
CA GLU A 36 8.04 16.08 -7.96
C GLU A 36 9.04 14.96 -7.71
N THR A 37 9.99 15.18 -6.79
CA THR A 37 10.92 14.11 -6.39
C THR A 37 10.11 13.06 -5.63
N PRO A 38 10.17 11.78 -6.00
CA PRO A 38 9.43 10.74 -5.31
C PRO A 38 9.75 10.74 -3.82
N GLN A 39 8.72 10.71 -2.98
CA GLN A 39 8.87 10.64 -1.53
C GLN A 39 9.30 9.22 -1.13
N ILE A 40 10.26 9.10 -0.20
CA ILE A 40 10.66 7.82 0.38
C ILE A 40 9.45 7.23 1.14
N PRO A 41 8.94 6.04 0.77
CA PRO A 41 7.78 5.46 1.42
C PRO A 41 8.14 4.88 2.80
N ASP A 42 7.23 5.05 3.76
CA ASP A 42 7.31 4.44 5.08
C ASP A 42 6.50 3.13 5.09
N LEU A 43 7.21 2.00 5.17
CA LEU A 43 6.59 0.68 5.13
C LEU A 43 6.36 0.07 6.53
N ASP A 44 6.77 0.73 7.61
CA ASP A 44 6.51 0.24 8.98
C ASP A 44 5.00 0.14 9.25
N GLY A 45 4.61 -0.82 10.09
CA GLY A 45 3.25 -1.07 10.52
C GLY A 45 2.64 -2.36 9.97
N ASP A 46 1.32 -2.45 10.09
CA ASP A 46 0.56 -3.64 9.75
C ASP A 46 0.06 -3.59 8.30
N TRP A 47 0.04 -4.77 7.69
CA TRP A 47 -0.31 -5.00 6.31
C TRP A 47 -1.22 -6.22 6.21
N LYS A 48 -2.17 -6.19 5.29
CA LYS A 48 -3.12 -7.27 5.07
C LYS A 48 -3.18 -7.68 3.61
N GLN A 49 -3.29 -8.98 3.37
CA GLN A 49 -3.45 -9.51 2.03
C GLN A 49 -4.72 -8.95 1.35
N SER A 50 -4.53 -8.23 0.24
CA SER A 50 -5.61 -7.62 -0.54
C SER A 50 -6.20 -8.58 -1.57
N ASN A 51 -5.39 -9.51 -2.09
CA ASN A 51 -5.78 -10.48 -3.11
C ASN A 51 -6.31 -11.83 -2.55
N ALA A 52 -6.79 -11.86 -1.31
CA ALA A 52 -7.32 -13.07 -0.68
C ALA A 52 -8.68 -13.48 -1.30
N THR A 53 -8.82 -14.76 -1.67
CA THR A 53 -10.08 -15.30 -2.21
C THR A 53 -11.07 -15.68 -1.09
N ASN A 54 -10.57 -15.97 0.11
CA ASN A 54 -11.36 -16.21 1.31
C ASN A 54 -11.07 -15.12 2.35
N LYS A 55 -12.11 -14.42 2.82
CA LYS A 55 -11.97 -13.34 3.81
C LYS A 55 -11.61 -13.85 5.21
N GLU A 56 -11.87 -15.12 5.49
CA GLU A 56 -11.57 -15.77 6.76
C GLU A 56 -10.18 -16.43 6.77
N SER A 57 -9.49 -16.51 5.63
CA SER A 57 -8.18 -17.13 5.49
C SER A 57 -7.28 -16.28 4.60
N TYR A 58 -6.30 -15.61 5.18
CA TYR A 58 -5.42 -14.66 4.48
C TYR A 58 -4.04 -14.61 5.15
N GLN A 59 -3.09 -13.90 4.55
CA GLN A 59 -1.85 -13.50 5.23
C GLN A 59 -1.90 -12.06 5.72
N GLN A 60 -1.32 -11.81 6.88
CA GLN A 60 -1.01 -10.47 7.37
C GLN A 60 0.50 -10.36 7.57
N ALA A 61 1.02 -9.14 7.51
CA ALA A 61 2.39 -8.86 7.88
C ALA A 61 2.50 -7.65 8.80
N THR A 62 3.53 -7.63 9.63
CA THR A 62 3.95 -6.47 10.40
C THR A 62 5.40 -6.19 10.07
N ILE A 63 5.70 -4.97 9.65
CA ILE A 63 7.05 -4.45 9.50
C ILE A 63 7.33 -3.57 10.72
N ALA A 64 8.42 -3.86 11.42
CA ALA A 64 8.86 -3.08 12.56
C ALA A 64 10.39 -3.04 12.62
N GLY A 65 10.96 -1.87 12.34
CA GLY A 65 12.41 -1.68 12.39
C GLY A 65 13.10 -2.40 11.23
N ASP A 66 13.85 -3.46 11.54
CA ASP A 66 14.59 -4.27 10.56
C ASP A 66 13.98 -5.66 10.36
N THR A 67 12.74 -5.86 10.80
CA THR A 67 12.07 -7.17 10.79
C THR A 67 10.73 -7.09 10.07
N ILE A 68 10.45 -8.08 9.22
CA ILE A 68 9.12 -8.39 8.69
C ILE A 68 8.64 -9.72 9.26
N THR A 69 7.49 -9.70 9.91
CA THR A 69 6.77 -10.90 10.39
C THR A 69 5.55 -11.11 9.53
N ILE A 70 5.29 -12.35 9.10
CA ILE A 70 4.15 -12.73 8.28
C ILE A 70 3.48 -13.94 8.88
N GLU A 71 2.17 -13.86 9.04
CA GLU A 71 1.34 -14.92 9.60
C GLU A 71 0.25 -15.32 8.61
N TRP A 72 -0.05 -16.62 8.60
CA TRP A 72 -1.35 -17.11 8.21
C TRP A 72 -2.37 -16.71 9.26
N VAL A 73 -3.51 -16.17 8.83
CA VAL A 73 -4.66 -15.88 9.67
C VAL A 73 -5.81 -16.76 9.21
N SER A 74 -6.42 -17.49 10.13
CA SER A 74 -7.63 -18.30 9.89
C SER A 74 -8.71 -18.01 10.93
N ASP A 75 -9.88 -18.64 10.75
CA ASP A 75 -11.00 -18.59 11.70
C ASP A 75 -11.42 -17.15 12.03
N GLY A 76 -11.40 -16.26 11.03
CA GLY A 76 -11.80 -14.87 11.19
C GLY A 76 -10.83 -14.01 12.02
N GLY A 77 -9.61 -14.50 12.30
CA GLY A 77 -8.62 -13.81 13.13
C GLY A 77 -8.31 -14.52 14.46
N ASP A 78 -9.09 -15.53 14.84
CA ASP A 78 -8.93 -16.22 16.12
C ASP A 78 -7.68 -17.14 16.14
N THR A 79 -7.20 -17.54 14.97
CA THR A 79 -6.03 -18.41 14.81
C THR A 79 -5.00 -17.71 13.93
N THR A 80 -3.76 -17.62 14.42
CA THR A 80 -2.60 -17.25 13.59
C THR A 80 -1.55 -18.36 13.57
N SER A 81 -0.75 -18.40 12.51
CA SER A 81 0.39 -19.30 12.40
C SER A 81 1.50 -18.64 11.61
N ILE A 82 2.72 -18.66 12.13
CA ILE A 82 3.87 -18.03 11.49
C ILE A 82 4.11 -18.64 10.10
N TYR A 83 4.17 -17.77 9.09
CA TYR A 83 4.63 -18.09 7.74
C TYR A 83 6.09 -17.67 7.52
N TRP A 84 6.45 -16.47 7.98
CA TRP A 84 7.79 -15.91 7.80
C TRP A 84 8.15 -14.98 8.95
N VAL A 85 9.39 -15.03 9.40
CA VAL A 85 10.03 -13.97 10.19
C VAL A 85 11.39 -13.79 9.56
N GLY A 86 11.76 -12.55 9.22
CA GLY A 86 13.04 -12.29 8.59
C GLY A 86 13.38 -10.82 8.51
N SER A 87 14.55 -10.54 7.94
CA SER A 87 15.05 -9.18 7.84
C SER A 87 14.22 -8.32 6.87
N TYR A 88 14.18 -7.03 7.15
CA TYR A 88 13.59 -6.00 6.31
C TYR A 88 14.63 -4.92 6.05
N GLU A 89 14.70 -4.48 4.80
CA GLU A 89 15.55 -3.37 4.37
C GLU A 89 14.67 -2.22 3.88
N ALA A 90 14.74 -1.09 4.56
CA ALA A 90 13.93 0.08 4.22
C ALA A 90 14.36 0.73 2.88
N PRO A 91 13.42 1.26 2.08
CA PRO A 91 13.72 2.08 0.92
C PRO A 91 14.62 3.27 1.30
N THR A 92 15.66 3.52 0.52
CA THR A 92 16.57 4.66 0.71
C THR A 92 16.22 5.88 -0.15
N ASP A 93 15.35 5.69 -1.13
CA ASP A 93 14.80 6.72 -1.99
C ASP A 93 13.32 6.39 -2.33
N GLY A 94 12.66 7.24 -3.11
CA GLY A 94 11.27 7.01 -3.52
C GLY A 94 11.11 6.32 -4.87
N ASN A 95 12.16 5.71 -5.43
CA ASN A 95 12.04 5.00 -6.70
C ASN A 95 11.31 3.66 -6.47
N GLU A 96 10.44 3.32 -7.41
CA GLU A 96 9.76 2.02 -7.44
C GLU A 96 10.17 1.25 -8.71
N PRO A 97 10.25 -0.09 -8.64
CA PRO A 97 10.02 -0.93 -7.46
C PRO A 97 11.19 -0.85 -6.45
N HIS A 98 10.87 -0.92 -5.15
CA HIS A 98 11.83 -1.26 -4.11
C HIS A 98 11.81 -2.77 -3.87
N THR A 99 12.96 -3.43 -3.94
CA THR A 99 13.06 -4.88 -3.73
C THR A 99 14.09 -5.17 -2.66
N TRP A 100 13.78 -6.12 -1.77
CA TRP A 100 14.73 -6.60 -0.78
C TRP A 100 14.67 -8.13 -0.64
N ALA A 101 15.83 -8.73 -0.36
CA ALA A 101 15.95 -10.15 -0.02
C ALA A 101 15.97 -10.28 1.51
N SER A 102 14.83 -10.66 2.07
CA SER A 102 14.69 -10.94 3.50
C SER A 102 15.44 -12.21 3.87
N GLN A 103 16.29 -12.14 4.88
CA GLN A 103 16.97 -13.29 5.47
C GLN A 103 16.08 -13.92 6.55
N ARG A 104 15.87 -15.22 6.48
CA ARG A 104 15.05 -15.96 7.46
C ARG A 104 15.65 -15.87 8.86
N ASP A 105 14.80 -15.60 9.85
CA ASP A 105 15.09 -15.88 11.24
C ASP A 105 14.76 -17.36 11.53
N THR A 106 15.80 -18.18 11.63
CA THR A 106 15.65 -19.62 11.87
C THR A 106 15.13 -19.92 13.27
N GLU A 107 15.55 -19.15 14.29
CA GLU A 107 15.13 -19.37 15.67
C GLU A 107 13.61 -19.17 15.81
N ALA A 108 13.07 -18.15 15.15
CA ALA A 108 11.65 -17.84 15.16
C ALA A 108 10.80 -18.83 14.34
N THR A 109 11.37 -19.52 13.35
CA THR A 109 10.59 -20.26 12.35
C THR A 109 10.84 -21.78 12.31
N ASP A 110 11.92 -22.31 12.88
CA ASP A 110 12.28 -23.74 12.78
C ASP A 110 11.22 -24.68 13.37
N PHE A 111 10.45 -24.22 14.36
CA PHE A 111 9.38 -25.00 14.98
C PHE A 111 7.98 -24.62 14.48
N ALA A 112 7.87 -23.66 13.56
CA ALA A 112 6.61 -23.22 12.98
C ALA A 112 6.26 -24.10 11.76
N LEU A 113 5.34 -25.06 11.94
CA LEU A 113 5.00 -26.06 10.93
C LEU A 113 4.56 -25.48 9.56
N LEU A 114 3.97 -24.28 9.56
CA LEU A 114 3.48 -23.61 8.36
C LEU A 114 4.41 -22.51 7.84
N ALA A 115 5.60 -22.37 8.43
CA ALA A 115 6.59 -21.41 7.98
C ALA A 115 7.31 -21.88 6.72
N SER A 116 7.71 -20.91 5.88
CA SER A 116 8.64 -21.17 4.77
C SER A 116 9.96 -21.66 5.33
N SER A 117 10.51 -22.73 4.76
CA SER A 117 11.85 -23.23 5.09
C SER A 117 12.97 -22.57 4.25
N ASP A 118 12.61 -21.67 3.34
CA ASP A 118 13.57 -20.98 2.46
C ASP A 118 14.55 -20.16 3.29
N GLU A 119 15.83 -20.11 2.91
CA GLU A 119 16.82 -19.27 3.60
C GLU A 119 16.53 -17.78 3.40
N THR A 120 15.96 -17.43 2.24
CA THR A 120 15.67 -16.06 1.86
C THR A 120 14.31 -15.94 1.18
N LYS A 121 13.73 -14.75 1.24
CA LYS A 121 12.49 -14.41 0.55
C LYS A 121 12.61 -13.03 -0.09
N GLU A 122 12.34 -12.98 -1.39
CA GLU A 122 12.31 -11.72 -2.13
C GLU A 122 10.94 -11.06 -1.97
N PHE A 123 10.97 -9.77 -1.64
CA PHE A 123 9.80 -8.91 -1.55
C PHE A 123 9.96 -7.72 -2.49
N THR A 124 8.85 -7.27 -3.06
CA THR A 124 8.79 -6.09 -3.91
C THR A 124 7.71 -5.14 -3.41
N TYR A 125 8.07 -3.88 -3.19
CA TYR A 125 7.15 -2.78 -2.96
C TYR A 125 7.02 -1.93 -4.23
N GLU A 126 5.81 -1.83 -4.75
CA GLU A 126 5.45 -1.03 -5.93
C GLU A 126 3.97 -0.65 -5.84
N GLU A 127 3.61 0.57 -6.23
CA GLU A 127 2.24 1.09 -6.25
C GLU A 127 1.50 0.85 -4.92
N LYS A 128 2.17 1.11 -3.78
CA LYS A 128 1.64 0.91 -2.41
C LYS A 128 1.34 -0.55 -2.04
N THR A 129 1.83 -1.51 -2.80
CA THR A 129 1.61 -2.93 -2.59
C THR A 129 2.92 -3.63 -2.29
N ILE A 130 2.96 -4.47 -1.26
CA ILE A 130 4.06 -5.42 -1.04
C ILE A 130 3.67 -6.75 -1.65
N SER A 131 4.50 -7.29 -2.54
CA SER A 131 4.28 -8.60 -3.18
C SER A 131 5.42 -9.58 -2.91
N TYR A 132 5.07 -10.86 -2.77
CA TYR A 132 6.01 -11.96 -2.60
C TYR A 132 5.34 -13.29 -2.97
N LYS A 133 6.17 -14.31 -3.20
CA LYS A 133 5.68 -15.68 -3.44
C LYS A 133 5.57 -16.47 -2.15
N VAL A 134 4.47 -17.18 -2.05
CA VAL A 134 4.18 -18.13 -0.99
C VAL A 134 4.06 -19.52 -1.60
N SER A 135 4.84 -20.46 -1.08
CA SER A 135 4.80 -21.87 -1.47
C SER A 135 4.50 -22.75 -0.27
N LEU A 136 3.45 -23.56 -0.33
CA LEU A 136 3.10 -24.52 0.71
C LEU A 136 2.43 -25.74 0.07
N MET A 137 2.85 -26.95 0.49
CA MET A 137 2.26 -28.22 0.03
C MET A 137 2.16 -28.37 -1.50
N GLY A 138 3.18 -27.92 -2.24
CA GLY A 138 3.24 -28.03 -3.71
C GLY A 138 2.40 -27.00 -4.47
N THR A 139 1.83 -26.01 -3.77
CA THR A 139 1.12 -24.87 -4.39
C THR A 139 1.92 -23.60 -4.18
N THR A 140 2.03 -22.77 -5.21
CA THR A 140 2.65 -21.44 -5.15
C THR A 140 1.66 -20.38 -5.58
N THR A 141 1.56 -19.29 -4.82
CA THR A 141 0.77 -18.10 -5.17
C THR A 141 1.60 -16.84 -4.97
N THR A 142 1.23 -15.76 -5.66
CA THR A 142 1.67 -14.41 -5.31
C THR A 142 0.70 -13.86 -4.26
N VAL A 143 1.24 -13.37 -3.15
CA VAL A 143 0.50 -12.59 -2.16
C VAL A 143 0.77 -11.12 -2.43
N GLU A 144 -0.28 -10.31 -2.32
CA GLU A 144 -0.24 -8.85 -2.40
C GLU A 144 -0.77 -8.31 -1.07
N LEU A 145 0.01 -7.46 -0.41
CA LEU A 145 -0.34 -6.83 0.86
C LEU A 145 -0.54 -5.33 0.67
N GLU A 146 -1.55 -4.79 1.33
CA GLU A 146 -1.85 -3.36 1.43
C GLU A 146 -2.05 -2.96 2.91
N LYS A 147 -1.84 -1.69 3.24
CA LYS A 147 -2.12 -1.12 4.58
C LYS A 147 -3.63 -0.93 4.83
#